data_AF-X1PBL6-F1
#
_entry.id   AF-X1PBL6-F1
#
_cell.length_a   1.000
_cell.length_b   1.000
_cell.length_c   1.000
_cell.angle_alpha   90.00
_cell.angle_beta   90.00
_cell.angle_gamma   90.00
#
_symmetry.space_group_name_H-M   'P 1'
#
loop_
_entity.id
_entity.type
_entity.pdbx_description
1 polymer ?
#
loop_
_entity_poly.entity_id
_entity_poly.type
_entity_poly.pdbx_seq_one_letter_code
_entity_poly.pdbx_strand_id
1 'polypeptide(L)'
;MPRERSAQTFQLKIEDIARACGVKFVEVIDPLDLKKATATIEKAIRFDGPAVIVSRRLCTIIEQREKRKRKERVIPYYIDQDKCNIKCDACIELLGCPAIIKQD
;
A
#
# COMPACT_ATOMS: atom_id res chain seq x y z
N MET A 1 27.85 3.81 1.74
CA MET A 1 28.11 3.93 0.29
C MET A 1 27.29 5.07 -0.29
N PRO A 2 27.92 6.19 -0.67
CA PRO A 2 27.28 7.25 -1.44
C PRO A 2 26.88 6.68 -2.81
N ARG A 3 25.62 6.83 -3.21
CA ARG A 3 25.15 6.40 -4.53
C ARG A 3 25.51 7.49 -5.55
N GLU A 4 26.65 7.34 -6.22
CA GLU A 4 26.95 8.12 -7.43
C GLU A 4 25.91 7.77 -8.51
N ARG A 5 24.96 8.68 -8.77
CA ARG A 5 24.06 8.61 -9.94
C ARG A 5 24.70 9.43 -11.05
N SER A 6 25.56 8.80 -11.85
CA SER A 6 26.33 9.45 -12.91
C SER A 6 25.77 9.26 -14.34
N ALA A 7 24.53 8.79 -14.51
CA ALA A 7 23.90 8.69 -15.83
C ALA A 7 22.48 9.28 -15.84
N GLN A 8 22.13 9.98 -16.92
CA GLN A 8 20.75 10.38 -17.22
C GLN A 8 19.92 9.10 -17.39
N THR A 9 18.99 8.87 -16.46
CA THR A 9 18.15 7.66 -16.44
C THR A 9 16.70 8.03 -16.72
N PHE A 10 16.02 7.20 -17.49
CA PHE A 10 14.59 7.35 -17.74
C PHE A 10 13.82 6.57 -16.67
N GLN A 11 12.73 7.15 -16.18
CA GLN A 11 11.88 6.48 -15.20
C GLN A 11 11.04 5.40 -15.91
N LEU A 12 11.30 4.14 -15.57
CA LEU A 12 10.52 3.01 -16.07
C LEU A 12 9.24 2.85 -15.24
N LYS A 13 8.11 2.77 -15.93
CA LYS A 13 6.80 2.52 -15.34
C LYS A 13 6.50 1.03 -15.37
N ILE A 14 6.22 0.45 -14.22
CA ILE A 14 5.94 -0.99 -14.07
C ILE A 14 4.71 -1.42 -14.88
N GLU A 15 3.70 -0.55 -15.00
CA GLU A 15 2.53 -0.81 -15.84
C GLU A 15 2.88 -0.95 -17.32
N ASP A 16 3.90 -0.24 -17.80
CA ASP A 16 4.32 -0.32 -19.21
C ASP A 16 5.05 -1.65 -19.46
N ILE A 17 5.86 -2.11 -18.50
CA ILE A 17 6.50 -3.44 -18.55
C ILE A 17 5.44 -4.53 -18.52
N ALA A 18 4.45 -4.44 -17.62
CA ALA A 18 3.40 -5.44 -17.51
C ALA A 18 2.61 -5.58 -18.82
N ARG A 19 2.25 -4.46 -19.45
CA ARG A 19 1.61 -4.46 -20.77
C ARG A 19 2.52 -5.05 -21.85
N ALA A 20 3.80 -4.72 -21.85
CA ALA A 20 4.78 -5.29 -22.78
C ALA A 20 4.96 -6.81 -22.62
N CYS A 21 4.79 -7.33 -21.41
CA CYS A 21 4.78 -8.77 -21.12
C CYS A 21 3.48 -9.48 -21.54
N GLY A 22 2.51 -8.77 -22.12
CA GLY A 22 1.25 -9.35 -22.61
C GLY A 22 0.13 -9.41 -21.57
N VAL A 23 0.29 -8.77 -20.41
CA VAL A 23 -0.78 -8.66 -19.41
C VAL A 23 -1.87 -7.74 -19.95
N LYS A 24 -3.10 -8.26 -20.04
CA LYS A 24 -4.25 -7.52 -20.61
C LYS A 24 -4.97 -6.66 -19.58
N PHE A 25 -4.94 -7.05 -18.32
CA PHE A 25 -5.50 -6.27 -17.22
C PHE A 25 -4.36 -5.57 -16.49
N VAL A 26 -4.19 -4.26 -16.74
CA VAL A 26 -3.17 -3.44 -16.07
C VAL A 26 -3.78 -2.12 -15.61
N GLU A 27 -3.98 -2.00 -14.30
CA GLU A 27 -4.61 -0.82 -13.69
C GLU A 27 -3.64 -0.12 -12.74
N VAL A 28 -3.69 1.21 -12.71
CA VAL A 28 -2.94 2.03 -11.75
C VAL A 28 -3.93 2.76 -10.86
N ILE A 29 -3.83 2.53 -9.56
CA ILE A 29 -4.79 3.06 -8.58
C ILE A 29 -4.08 3.67 -7.38
N ASP A 30 -4.75 4.59 -6.70
CA ASP A 30 -4.39 4.99 -5.33
C ASP A 30 -5.05 3.98 -4.37
N PRO A 31 -4.28 3.25 -3.54
CA PRO A 31 -4.85 2.28 -2.61
C PRO A 31 -5.71 2.91 -1.49
N LEU A 32 -5.64 4.22 -1.24
CA LEU A 32 -6.52 4.87 -0.25
C LEU A 32 -7.85 5.36 -0.82
N ASP A 33 -8.05 5.33 -2.15
CA ASP A 33 -9.39 5.42 -2.72
C ASP A 33 -10.05 4.04 -2.59
N LEU A 34 -10.59 3.75 -1.41
CA LEU A 34 -11.11 2.43 -1.06
C LEU A 34 -12.18 1.94 -2.04
N LYS A 35 -13.07 2.83 -2.50
CA LYS A 35 -14.13 2.46 -3.45
C LYS A 35 -13.53 2.01 -4.77
N LYS A 36 -12.59 2.79 -5.33
CA LYS A 36 -11.93 2.44 -6.59
C LYS A 36 -11.04 1.21 -6.43
N ALA A 37 -10.29 1.12 -5.33
CA ALA A 37 -9.38 0.03 -5.06
C ALA A 37 -10.13 -1.31 -4.96
N THR A 38 -11.18 -1.38 -4.13
CA THR A 38 -12.00 -2.59 -3.98
C THR A 38 -12.61 -3.00 -5.31
N ALA A 39 -13.24 -2.08 -6.03
CA ALA A 39 -13.85 -2.39 -7.34
C ALA A 39 -12.83 -2.86 -8.38
N THR A 40 -11.61 -2.31 -8.37
CA THR A 40 -10.54 -2.71 -9.29
C THR A 40 -10.00 -4.09 -8.95
N ILE A 41 -9.80 -4.37 -7.65
CA ILE A 41 -9.35 -5.67 -7.17
C ILE A 41 -10.39 -6.75 -7.49
N GLU A 42 -11.68 -6.48 -7.27
CA GLU A 42 -12.76 -7.41 -7.64
C GLU A 42 -12.76 -7.73 -9.14
N LYS A 43 -12.57 -6.72 -9.99
CA LYS A 43 -12.45 -6.92 -11.45
C LYS A 43 -11.21 -7.74 -11.79
N ALA A 44 -10.08 -7.49 -11.14
CA ALA A 44 -8.84 -8.22 -11.38
C ALA A 44 -8.94 -9.69 -10.96
N ILE A 45 -9.59 -9.98 -9.82
CA ILE A 45 -9.81 -11.37 -9.35
C ILE A 45 -10.71 -12.14 -10.31
N ARG A 46 -11.70 -11.48 -10.92
CA ARG A 46 -12.63 -12.09 -11.90
C ARG A 46 -12.07 -12.12 -13.32
N PHE A 47 -10.92 -11.51 -13.56
CA PHE A 47 -10.31 -11.45 -14.88
C PHE A 47 -9.73 -12.82 -15.26
N ASP A 48 -10.07 -13.31 -16.45
CA ASP A 48 -9.54 -14.57 -16.96
C ASP A 48 -8.13 -14.36 -17.51
N GLY A 49 -7.13 -14.66 -16.68
CA GLY A 49 -5.72 -14.55 -16.99
C GLY A 49 -4.94 -13.68 -15.99
N PRO A 50 -3.66 -13.37 -16.30
CA PRO A 50 -2.86 -12.54 -15.42
C PRO A 50 -3.40 -11.10 -15.36
N ALA A 51 -3.55 -10.60 -14.14
CA ALA A 51 -3.95 -9.23 -13.85
C ALA A 51 -2.89 -8.54 -12.99
N VAL A 52 -2.53 -7.31 -13.34
CA VAL A 52 -1.55 -6.50 -12.61
C VAL A 52 -2.22 -5.21 -12.16
N ILE A 53 -2.12 -4.93 -10.86
CA ILE A 53 -2.54 -3.65 -10.27
C ILE A 53 -1.30 -2.98 -9.70
N VAL A 54 -1.03 -1.75 -10.14
CA VAL A 54 0.01 -0.90 -9.58
C VAL A 54 -0.62 0.07 -8.58
N SER A 55 -0.49 -0.26 -7.30
CA SER A 55 -0.88 0.63 -6.19
C SER A 55 0.11 1.78 -6.08
N ARG A 56 -0.19 2.90 -6.74
CA ARG A 56 0.69 4.06 -6.85
C ARG A 56 0.41 5.04 -5.72
N ARG A 57 1.20 4.93 -4.65
CA ARG A 57 1.27 5.92 -3.58
C ARG A 57 2.62 5.84 -2.87
N LEU A 58 2.99 6.90 -2.16
CA LEU A 58 4.11 6.85 -1.23
C LEU A 58 3.84 5.78 -0.16
N CYS A 59 4.75 4.82 -0.01
CA CYS A 59 4.65 3.82 1.04
C CYS A 59 4.66 4.49 2.41
N THR A 60 3.69 4.16 3.27
CA THR A 60 3.55 4.73 4.62
C THR A 60 4.81 4.55 5.46
N ILE A 61 5.55 3.45 5.27
CA ILE A 61 6.83 3.19 5.97
C ILE A 61 7.90 4.20 5.51
N ILE A 62 7.96 4.49 4.20
CA ILE A 62 8.90 5.49 3.66
C ILE A 62 8.49 6.89 4.14
N GLU A 63 7.20 7.22 4.08
CA GLU A 63 6.67 8.48 4.60
C GLU A 63 7.06 8.68 6.08
N GLN A 64 6.83 7.67 6.93
CA GLN A 64 7.23 7.71 8.33
C GLN A 64 8.74 7.89 8.50
N ARG A 65 9.56 7.21 7.69
CA ARG A 65 11.02 7.36 7.73
C ARG A 65 11.45 8.79 7.41
N GLU A 66 10.85 9.40 6.39
CA GLU A 66 11.15 10.79 6.01
C GLU A 66 10.67 11.79 7.07
N LYS A 67 9.48 11.59 7.67
CA LYS A 67 9.00 12.40 8.81
C LYS A 67 9.99 12.36 9.99
N ARG A 68 10.50 11.17 10.34
CA ARG A 68 11.52 11.01 11.39
C ARG A 68 12.81 11.76 11.06
N LYS A 69 13.29 11.71 9.81
CA LYS A 69 14.47 12.48 9.38
C LYS A 69 14.28 13.98 9.51
N ARG A 70 13.07 14.48 9.22
CA ARG A 70 12.68 15.89 9.34
C ARG A 70 12.36 16.31 10.78
N LYS A 71 12.53 15.42 11.77
CA LYS A 71 12.18 15.63 13.19
C LYS A 71 10.71 15.98 13.39
N GLU A 72 9.84 15.54 12.48
CA GLU A 72 8.39 15.65 12.65
C GLU A 72 7.91 14.59 13.65
N ARG A 73 6.98 14.99 14.53
CA ARG A 73 6.35 14.06 15.48
C ARG A 73 5.44 13.10 14.73
N VAL A 74 5.72 11.80 14.83
CA VAL A 74 4.81 10.75 14.37
C VAL A 74 3.87 10.42 15.51
N ILE A 75 2.57 10.62 15.30
CA ILE A 75 1.52 10.32 16.28
C ILE A 75 0.95 8.94 15.94
N PRO A 76 1.04 7.96 16.85
CA PRO A 76 0.39 6.67 16.66
C PRO A 76 -1.13 6.83 16.73
N TYR A 77 -1.84 6.01 15.96
CA TYR A 77 -3.29 5.90 16.07
C TYR A 77 -3.65 4.91 17.18
N TYR A 78 -4.75 5.19 17.88
CA TYR A 78 -5.27 4.35 18.95
C TYR A 78 -6.69 3.89 18.61
N ILE A 79 -7.05 2.71 19.11
CA ILE A 79 -8.40 2.19 19.01
C ILE A 79 -9.26 2.91 20.05
N ASP A 80 -10.34 3.51 19.59
CA ASP A 80 -11.39 4.09 20.43
C ASP A 80 -12.08 2.96 21.21
N GLN A 81 -11.81 2.90 22.52
CA GLN A 81 -12.29 1.80 23.37
C GLN A 81 -13.80 1.82 23.58
N ASP A 82 -14.44 2.99 23.50
CA ASP A 82 -15.89 3.11 23.67
C ASP A 82 -16.66 2.49 22.49
N LYS A 83 -16.01 2.41 21.32
CA LYS A 83 -16.54 1.77 20.11
C LYS A 83 -16.02 0.35 19.91
N CYS A 84 -15.07 -0.08 20.74
CA CYS A 84 -14.43 -1.38 20.61
C CYS A 84 -15.33 -2.48 21.17
N ASN A 85 -15.59 -3.51 20.38
CA ASN A 85 -16.18 -4.73 20.92
C ASN A 85 -15.09 -5.56 21.62
N ILE A 86 -15.11 -5.52 22.96
CA ILE A 86 -14.12 -6.16 23.82
C ILE A 86 -14.09 -7.68 23.55
N LYS A 87 -12.88 -8.24 23.35
CA LYS A 87 -12.59 -9.67 23.05
C LYS A 87 -12.96 -10.17 21.65
N CYS A 88 -13.24 -9.30 20.67
CA CYS A 88 -13.47 -9.78 19.30
C CYS A 88 -12.18 -10.13 18.53
N ASP A 89 -11.07 -9.43 18.82
CA ASP A 89 -9.74 -9.56 18.19
C ASP A 89 -9.72 -9.55 16.63
N ALA A 90 -10.85 -9.22 15.99
CA ALA A 90 -11.03 -9.26 14.54
C ALA A 90 -10.07 -8.33 13.78
N CYS A 91 -9.73 -7.16 14.33
CA CYS A 91 -8.77 -6.26 13.71
C CYS A 91 -7.34 -6.81 13.72
N ILE A 92 -7.01 -7.69 14.67
CA ILE A 92 -5.69 -8.35 14.77
C ILE A 92 -5.69 -9.56 13.83
N GLU A 93 -6.71 -10.42 13.92
CA GLU A 93 -6.75 -11.70 13.21
C GLU A 93 -7.10 -11.56 11.72
N LEU A 94 -8.09 -10.71 11.37
CA LEU A 94 -8.58 -10.62 9.99
C LEU A 94 -7.76 -9.66 9.13
N LEU A 95 -7.32 -8.53 9.68
CA LEU A 95 -6.50 -7.56 8.94
C LEU A 95 -5.02 -7.95 8.95
N GLY A 96 -4.55 -8.64 10.00
CA GLY A 96 -3.20 -9.21 10.09
C GLY A 96 -2.06 -8.20 9.97
N CYS A 97 -2.31 -6.91 10.17
CA CYS A 97 -1.29 -5.88 9.98
C CYS A 97 -0.33 -5.86 11.17
N PRO A 98 1.00 -5.96 10.97
CA PRO A 98 1.98 -5.90 12.06
C PRO A 98 2.02 -4.53 12.79
N ALA A 99 1.32 -3.52 12.26
CA ALA A 99 1.18 -2.22 12.91
C ALA A 99 0.06 -2.17 13.96
N ILE A 100 -0.83 -3.18 14.00
CA ILE A 100 -1.89 -3.30 15.01
C ILE A 100 -1.34 -4.18 16.12
N ILE A 101 -1.19 -3.62 17.32
CA ILE A 101 -0.59 -4.28 18.48
C ILE A 101 -1.55 -4.14 19.65
N LYS A 102 -1.80 -5.24 20.37
CA LYS A 102 -2.53 -5.19 21.64
C LYS A 102 -1.60 -4.55 22.67
N GLN A 103 -2.05 -3.47 23.30
CA GLN A 103 -1.35 -2.90 24.45
C GLN A 103 -1.81 -3.66 25.69
N ASP A 104 -0.85 -4.09 26.51
CA ASP A 104 -1.10 -4.72 27.81
C ASP A 104 -1.72 -3.74 28.82
#